data_AF-A0A5B7C8V8-F1
#
_entry.id   AF-A0A5B7C8V8-F1
#
_cell.length_a   1.000
_cell.length_b   1.000
_cell.length_c   1.000
_cell.angle_alpha   90.00
_cell.angle_beta   90.00
_cell.angle_gamma   90.00
#
_symmetry.space_group_name_H-M   'P 1'
#
loop_
_entity.id
_entity.type
_entity.pdbx_description
1 polymer ?
#
loop_
_entity_poly.entity_id
_entity_poly.type
_entity_poly.pdbx_seq_one_letter_code
_entity_poly.pdbx_strand_id
1 'polypeptide(L)'
;LIGPSALFFHQGDYHIRLRKLVRGSLYPETIRNLVANIESKAVSALDSWASGGHVVNTFSEMKKFSFEVGVLAIFGDLEASYREELKKNYSILNKGYNSFPINIAGTPYKKSLLARKRLTKI
;
A
#
# COMPACT_ATOMS: atom_id res chain seq x y z
N LEU A 1 -14.59 4.05 2.24
CA LEU A 1 -13.51 3.11 2.63
C LEU A 1 -12.14 3.74 2.80
N ILE A 2 -11.76 4.74 2.00
CA ILE A 2 -10.44 5.42 2.11
C ILE A 2 -10.41 6.58 3.11
N GLY A 3 -11.58 7.03 3.58
CA GLY A 3 -11.72 7.97 4.70
C GLY A 3 -12.22 9.32 4.24
N PRO A 4 -12.99 10.05 5.06
CA PRO A 4 -13.58 11.33 4.66
C PRO A 4 -12.51 12.39 4.33
N SER A 5 -11.35 12.31 4.98
CA SER A 5 -10.22 13.23 4.76
C SER A 5 -9.33 12.87 3.55
N ALA A 6 -9.71 11.87 2.75
CA ALA A 6 -8.91 11.44 1.61
C ALA A 6 -8.90 12.54 0.53
N LEU A 7 -7.74 12.73 -0.10
CA LEU A 7 -7.53 13.78 -1.12
C LEU A 7 -8.64 13.85 -2.16
N PHE A 8 -9.14 12.70 -2.62
CA PHE A 8 -10.16 12.57 -3.65
C PHE A 8 -11.54 13.14 -3.28
N PHE A 9 -11.83 13.37 -1.99
CA PHE A 9 -13.12 13.88 -1.52
C PHE A 9 -13.14 15.38 -1.25
N HIS A 10 -12.06 16.09 -1.56
CA HIS A 10 -11.95 17.53 -1.33
C HIS A 10 -11.71 18.30 -2.61
N GLN A 11 -12.06 19.59 -2.59
CA GLN A 11 -11.89 20.53 -3.69
C GLN A 11 -11.34 21.88 -3.18
N GLY A 12 -10.98 22.79 -4.09
CA GLY A 12 -10.52 24.14 -3.77
C GLY A 12 -9.23 24.18 -2.96
N ASP A 13 -9.08 25.21 -2.12
CA ASP A 13 -7.86 25.50 -1.37
C ASP A 13 -7.41 24.35 -0.46
N TYR A 14 -8.36 23.65 0.16
CA TYR A 14 -8.05 22.49 1.00
C TYR A 14 -7.42 21.35 0.19
N HIS A 15 -8.00 21.02 -0.97
CA HIS A 15 -7.42 20.02 -1.87
C HIS A 15 -6.03 20.44 -2.38
N ILE A 16 -5.85 21.70 -2.77
CA ILE A 16 -4.56 22.24 -3.22
C ILE A 16 -3.50 22.08 -2.13
N ARG A 17 -3.84 22.40 -0.87
CA ARG A 17 -2.93 22.26 0.26
C ARG A 17 -2.54 20.81 0.49
N LEU A 18 -3.50 19.88 0.51
CA LEU A 18 -3.22 18.46 0.69
C LEU A 18 -2.40 17.89 -0.48
N ARG A 19 -2.71 18.28 -1.72
CA ARG A 19 -1.94 17.88 -2.90
C ARG A 19 -0.50 18.37 -2.85
N LYS A 20 -0.24 19.59 -2.38
CA LYS A 20 1.13 20.11 -2.20
C LYS A 20 1.93 19.26 -1.23
N LEU A 21 1.33 18.81 -0.12
CA LEU A 21 1.97 17.92 0.86
C LEU A 21 2.33 16.56 0.23
N VAL A 22 1.38 15.92 -0.46
CA VAL A 22 1.62 14.63 -1.15
C VAL A 22 2.66 14.77 -2.25
N ARG A 23 2.66 15.88 -2.99
CA ARG A 23 3.63 16.11 -4.07
C ARG A 23 5.06 16.23 -3.53
N GLY A 24 5.25 16.87 -2.37
CA GLY A 24 6.56 17.05 -1.76
C GLY A 24 7.28 15.73 -1.47
N SER A 25 6.55 14.69 -1.05
CA SER A 25 7.14 13.37 -0.81
C SER A 25 7.55 12.63 -2.09
N LEU A 26 7.19 13.15 -3.26
CA LEU A 26 7.51 12.59 -4.58
C LEU A 26 8.56 13.42 -5.34
N TYR A 27 9.22 14.36 -4.67
CA TYR A 27 10.30 15.13 -5.30
C TYR A 27 11.55 14.27 -5.53
N PRO A 28 12.34 14.55 -6.59
CA PRO A 28 13.53 13.78 -6.90
C PRO A 28 14.50 13.67 -5.74
N GLU A 29 14.66 14.73 -4.95
CA GLU A 29 15.54 14.77 -3.78
C GLU A 29 15.07 13.79 -2.69
N THR A 30 13.75 13.69 -2.47
CA THR A 30 13.16 12.75 -1.51
C THR A 30 13.26 11.31 -2.01
N ILE A 31 12.91 11.07 -3.28
CA ILE A 31 12.92 9.72 -3.87
C ILE A 31 14.36 9.19 -3.98
N ARG A 32 15.36 10.05 -4.25
CA ARG A 32 16.77 9.65 -4.38
C ARG A 32 17.28 8.86 -3.18
N ASN A 33 16.87 9.25 -1.97
CA ASN A 33 17.26 8.58 -0.74
C ASN A 33 16.66 7.17 -0.59
N LEU A 34 15.60 6.86 -1.35
CA LEU A 34 14.96 5.54 -1.33
C LEU A 34 15.54 4.59 -2.39
N VAL A 35 16.28 5.09 -3.38
CA VAL A 35 16.71 4.31 -4.56
C VAL A 35 17.47 3.06 -4.17
N ALA A 36 18.49 3.17 -3.31
CA ALA A 36 19.30 2.02 -2.88
C ALA A 36 18.46 0.95 -2.16
N ASN A 37 17.49 1.37 -1.33
CA ASN A 37 16.59 0.45 -0.63
C ASN A 37 15.58 -0.21 -1.57
N ILE A 38 15.09 0.52 -2.57
CA ILE A 38 14.20 -0.02 -3.62
C ILE A 38 14.96 -1.02 -4.49
N GLU A 39 16.19 -0.70 -4.88
CA GLU A 39 17.07 -1.60 -5.63
C GLU A 39 17.34 -2.89 -4.85
N SER A 40 17.72 -2.79 -3.58
CA SER A 40 17.93 -3.96 -2.71
C SER A 40 16.68 -4.85 -2.64
N LYS A 41 15.49 -4.27 -2.51
CA LYS A 41 14.22 -5.01 -2.55
C LYS A 41 13.95 -5.64 -3.93
N ALA A 42 14.32 -4.96 -5.01
CA ALA A 42 14.11 -5.47 -6.37
C ALA A 42 15.02 -6.68 -6.64
N VAL A 43 16.31 -6.59 -6.29
CA VAL A 43 17.26 -7.69 -6.38
C VAL A 43 16.79 -8.88 -5.56
N SER A 44 16.42 -8.67 -4.29
CA SER A 44 15.90 -9.75 -3.43
C SER A 44 14.63 -10.42 -4.00
N ALA A 45 13.72 -9.64 -4.60
CA ALA A 45 12.54 -10.20 -5.25
C ALA A 45 12.93 -11.06 -6.46
N LEU A 46 13.80 -10.56 -7.34
CA LEU A 46 14.28 -11.28 -8.52
C LEU A 46 15.01 -12.58 -8.15
N ASP A 47 15.89 -12.54 -7.15
CA ASP A 47 16.61 -13.73 -6.65
C ASP A 47 15.63 -14.79 -6.13
N SER A 48 14.56 -14.37 -5.43
CA SER A 48 13.53 -15.28 -4.93
C SER A 48 12.74 -15.96 -6.07
N TRP A 49 12.52 -15.24 -7.17
CA TRP A 49 11.84 -15.76 -8.36
C TRP A 49 12.72 -16.74 -9.13
N ALA A 50 14.01 -16.41 -9.29
CA ALA A 50 14.98 -17.24 -9.98
C ALA A 50 15.26 -18.56 -9.24
N SER A 51 15.34 -18.51 -7.90
CA SER A 51 15.68 -19.67 -7.06
C SER A 51 14.54 -20.69 -6.95
N GLY A 52 13.31 -20.32 -7.31
CA GLY A 52 12.13 -21.14 -7.08
C GLY A 52 11.93 -22.30 -8.06
N GLY A 53 12.58 -22.30 -9.22
CA GLY A 53 12.45 -23.34 -10.24
C GLY A 53 11.03 -23.54 -10.81
N HIS A 54 10.11 -22.62 -10.54
CA HIS A 54 8.69 -22.72 -10.91
C HIS A 54 8.24 -21.53 -11.76
N VAL A 55 7.13 -21.71 -12.48
CA VAL A 55 6.52 -20.64 -13.28
C VAL A 55 6.03 -19.52 -12.35
N VAL A 56 6.48 -18.31 -12.63
CA VAL A 56 6.15 -17.12 -11.83
C VAL A 56 4.97 -16.37 -12.42
N ASN A 57 3.99 -16.04 -11.58
CA ASN A 57 2.94 -15.08 -11.94
C ASN A 57 3.46 -13.66 -11.72
N THR A 58 4.00 -13.05 -12.77
CA THR A 58 4.61 -11.71 -12.70
C THR A 58 3.65 -10.64 -12.18
N PHE A 59 2.36 -10.71 -12.49
CA PHE A 59 1.37 -9.75 -11.96
C PHE A 59 1.25 -9.84 -10.43
N SER A 60 1.17 -11.05 -9.89
CA SER A 60 1.13 -11.28 -8.44
C SER A 60 2.40 -10.77 -7.76
N GLU A 61 3.56 -11.11 -8.32
CA GLU A 61 4.85 -10.73 -7.74
C GLU A 61 5.11 -9.23 -7.81
N MET A 62 4.77 -8.58 -8.93
CA MET A 62 4.87 -7.12 -9.04
C MET A 62 3.92 -6.38 -8.10
N LYS A 63 2.75 -6.97 -7.77
CA LYS A 63 1.87 -6.42 -6.71
C LYS A 63 2.47 -6.54 -5.32
N LYS A 64 3.21 -7.62 -5.03
CA LYS A 64 3.94 -7.76 -3.76
C LYS A 64 5.09 -6.74 -3.70
N PHE A 65 5.90 -6.67 -4.76
CA PHE A 65 7.02 -5.74 -4.83
C PHE A 65 6.58 -4.27 -4.69
N SER A 66 5.57 -3.84 -5.47
CA SER A 66 5.04 -2.47 -5.37
C SER A 66 4.45 -2.15 -4.00
N PHE A 67 3.84 -3.13 -3.31
CA PHE A 67 3.40 -2.96 -1.93
C PHE A 67 4.58 -2.73 -0.99
N GLU A 68 5.64 -3.54 -1.06
CA GLU A 68 6.85 -3.38 -0.23
C GLU A 68 7.54 -2.02 -0.45
N VAL A 69 7.60 -1.57 -1.71
CA VAL A 69 8.12 -0.23 -2.05
C VAL A 69 7.21 0.87 -1.49
N GLY A 70 5.89 0.71 -1.57
CA GLY A 70 4.94 1.67 -1.01
C GLY A 70 5.03 1.78 0.52
N VAL A 71 5.19 0.66 1.21
CA VAL A 71 5.43 0.63 2.65
C VAL A 71 6.71 1.37 3.00
N LEU A 72 7.81 1.07 2.31
CA LEU A 72 9.09 1.76 2.48
C LEU A 72 8.96 3.27 2.25
N ALA A 73 8.25 3.69 1.21
CA ALA A 73 8.10 5.10 0.86
C ALA A 73 7.26 5.91 1.86
N ILE A 74 6.26 5.28 2.50
CA ILE A 74 5.34 5.95 3.43
C ILE A 74 5.83 5.88 4.87
N PHE A 75 6.36 4.72 5.28
CA PHE A 75 6.66 4.42 6.69
C PHE A 75 8.14 4.18 6.97
N GLY A 76 9.01 4.14 5.94
CA GLY A 76 10.40 3.76 6.11
C GLY A 76 10.54 2.27 6.44
N ASP A 77 11.50 1.94 7.32
CA ASP A 77 11.68 0.57 7.79
C ASP A 77 10.72 0.27 8.95
N LEU A 78 9.78 -0.62 8.69
CA LEU A 78 8.79 -1.09 9.66
C LEU A 78 9.21 -2.45 10.19
N GLU A 79 8.99 -2.66 11.49
CA GLU A 79 9.13 -3.97 12.11
C GLU A 79 8.32 -5.01 11.33
N ALA A 80 8.86 -6.22 11.19
CA ALA A 80 8.24 -7.28 10.40
C ALA A 80 6.80 -7.59 10.83
N SER A 81 6.52 -7.53 12.14
CA SER A 81 5.19 -7.72 12.73
C SER A 81 4.18 -6.71 12.17
N TYR A 82 4.46 -5.41 12.28
CA TYR A 82 3.62 -4.34 11.75
C TYR A 82 3.48 -4.39 10.23
N ARG A 83 4.57 -4.72 9.51
CA ARG A 83 4.54 -4.85 8.05
C ARG A 83 3.56 -5.94 7.60
N GLU A 84 3.58 -7.10 8.25
CA GLU A 84 2.68 -8.20 7.91
C GLU A 84 1.21 -7.88 8.28
N GLU A 85 0.98 -7.22 9.41
CA GLU A 85 -0.36 -6.74 9.77
C GLU A 85 -0.90 -5.70 8.77
N LEU A 86 -0.06 -4.76 8.35
CA LEU A 86 -0.37 -3.76 7.34
C LEU A 86 -0.72 -4.44 6.02
N LYS A 87 0.10 -5.38 5.55
CA LYS A 87 -0.12 -6.15 4.32
C LYS A 87 -1.43 -6.93 4.34
N LYS A 88 -1.68 -7.66 5.42
CA LYS A 88 -2.91 -8.42 5.61
C LYS A 88 -4.14 -7.52 5.55
N ASN A 89 -4.15 -6.45 6.33
CA ASN A 89 -5.32 -5.56 6.41
C ASN A 89 -5.50 -4.72 5.15
N TYR A 90 -4.41 -4.23 4.53
CA TYR A 90 -4.48 -3.51 3.26
C TYR A 90 -5.02 -4.38 2.12
N SER A 91 -4.60 -5.65 2.05
CA SER A 91 -5.13 -6.60 1.07
C SER A 91 -6.65 -6.81 1.20
N ILE A 92 -7.14 -6.95 2.44
CA ILE A 92 -8.59 -7.03 2.72
C ILE A 92 -9.30 -5.72 2.35
N LEU A 93 -8.71 -4.57 2.71
CA LEU A 93 -9.25 -3.26 2.40
C LEU A 93 -9.40 -3.07 0.88
N ASN A 94 -8.34 -3.35 0.12
CA ASN A 94 -8.32 -3.18 -1.34
C ASN A 94 -9.33 -4.09 -2.05
N LYS A 95 -9.51 -5.34 -1.58
CA LYS A 95 -10.53 -6.25 -2.10
C LYS A 95 -11.94 -5.70 -1.89
N GLY A 96 -12.25 -5.15 -0.70
CA GLY A 96 -13.57 -4.56 -0.46
C GLY A 96 -13.77 -3.20 -1.12
N TYR A 97 -12.71 -2.42 -1.34
CA TYR A 97 -12.76 -1.18 -2.11
C TYR A 97 -13.20 -1.42 -3.56
N ASN A 98 -12.75 -2.51 -4.17
CA ASN A 98 -13.12 -2.92 -5.53
C ASN A 98 -14.31 -3.89 -5.57
N SER A 99 -15.23 -3.80 -4.60
CA SER A 99 -16.43 -4.64 -4.51
C SER A 99 -17.69 -3.80 -4.42
N PHE A 100 -18.86 -4.39 -4.68
CA PHE A 100 -20.13 -3.71 -4.45
C PHE A 100 -20.26 -3.27 -2.99
N PRO A 101 -20.73 -2.04 -2.72
CA PRO A 101 -20.72 -1.45 -1.38
C PRO A 101 -21.84 -1.97 -0.45
N ILE A 102 -22.02 -3.29 -0.40
CA ILE A 102 -23.05 -3.96 0.37
C ILE A 102 -22.55 -4.18 1.81
N ASN A 103 -23.16 -3.50 2.79
CA ASN A 103 -22.73 -3.55 4.19
C ASN A 103 -23.38 -4.70 4.98
N ILE A 104 -23.24 -5.95 4.49
CA ILE A 104 -23.77 -7.16 5.12
C ILE A 104 -22.62 -8.05 5.61
N ALA A 105 -22.80 -8.77 6.71
CA ALA A 105 -21.80 -9.71 7.23
C ALA A 105 -21.33 -10.70 6.15
N GLY A 106 -20.04 -11.04 6.16
CA GLY A 106 -19.44 -11.95 5.17
C GLY A 106 -19.01 -11.29 3.85
N THR A 107 -19.64 -10.17 3.44
CA THR A 107 -19.30 -9.46 2.20
C THR A 107 -17.87 -8.87 2.22
N PRO A 108 -17.22 -8.74 1.05
CA PRO A 108 -15.92 -8.07 0.95
C PRO A 108 -15.95 -6.63 1.48
N TYR A 109 -17.03 -5.88 1.19
CA TYR A 109 -17.18 -4.51 1.66
C TYR A 109 -17.24 -4.43 3.20
N LYS A 110 -18.05 -5.26 3.88
CA LYS A 110 -18.07 -5.30 5.36
C LYS A 110 -16.71 -5.68 5.93
N LYS A 111 -16.03 -6.67 5.36
CA LYS A 111 -14.68 -7.10 5.79
C LYS A 111 -13.66 -5.96 5.65
N SER A 112 -13.74 -5.16 4.59
CA SER A 112 -12.85 -4.01 4.39
C SER A 112 -13.08 -2.87 5.38
N LEU A 113 -14.32 -2.63 5.82
CA LEU A 113 -14.60 -1.67 6.90
C LEU A 113 -13.94 -2.08 8.21
N LEU A 114 -13.94 -3.37 8.54
CA LEU A 114 -13.26 -3.90 9.73
C LEU A 114 -11.74 -3.85 9.58
N ALA A 115 -11.21 -4.16 8.39
CA ALA A 115 -9.78 -4.04 8.11
C ALA A 115 -9.30 -2.59 8.25
N ARG A 116 -10.07 -1.61 7.76
CA ARG A 116 -9.80 -0.18 7.97
C ARG A 116 -9.68 0.16 9.46
N LYS A 117 -10.61 -0.33 10.30
CA LYS A 117 -10.57 -0.09 11.76
C LYS A 117 -9.36 -0.72 12.45
N ARG A 118 -8.79 -1.79 11.89
CA ARG A 118 -7.54 -2.39 12.39
C ARG A 118 -6.32 -1.58 11.93
N LEU A 119 -6.32 -1.11 10.67
CA LEU A 119 -5.27 -0.24 10.14
C LEU A 119 -5.10 1.07 10.93
N THR A 120 -6.14 1.60 11.57
CA THR A 120 -6.02 2.79 12.42
C THR A 120 -5.36 2.53 13.78
N LYS A 121 -4.96 1.28 14.06
CA LYS A 121 -4.28 0.85 15.30
C LYS A 121 -2.85 0.39 15.06
N ILE A 122 -2.41 0.40 13.81
CA ILE A 122 -1.03 0.16 13.36
C ILE A 122 -0.40 1.53 13.21
#